data_AF-A0A973W978-F1
#
_entry.id   AF-A0A973W978-F1
#
_cell.length_a   1.000
_cell.length_b   1.000
_cell.length_c   1.000
_cell.angle_alpha   90.00
_cell.angle_beta   90.00
_cell.angle_gamma   90.00
#
_symmetry.space_group_name_H-M   'P 1'
#
loop_
_entity.id
_entity.type
_entity.pdbx_description
1 polymer ?
#
loop_
_entity_poly.entity_id
_entity_poly.type
_entity_poly.pdbx_seq_one_letter_code
_entity_poly.pdbx_strand_id
1 'polypeptide(L)'
;MAVPAQAQSAAEGQKLAFDRGKGNCLTCHVIKGGDLPGTIGPELTGLKAKYSRDELVGIVTDETKRNPQTVMPPFGRNRILSEKEINAVVDFLQTL
;
A
#
# COMPACT_ATOMS: atom_id res chain seq x y z
N MET A 1 18.98 -14.74 -6.42
CA MET A 1 19.46 -13.79 -5.40
C MET A 1 19.04 -12.39 -5.83
N ALA A 2 17.92 -11.84 -5.33
CA ALA A 2 17.37 -10.53 -5.75
C ALA A 2 17.06 -9.60 -4.55
N VAL A 3 17.66 -9.89 -3.40
CA VAL A 3 17.23 -9.39 -2.08
C VAL A 3 17.57 -7.91 -1.76
N PRO A 4 18.59 -7.23 -2.34
CA PRO A 4 18.91 -5.87 -1.90
C PRO A 4 17.97 -4.80 -2.47
N ALA A 5 17.52 -4.95 -3.73
CA ALA A 5 16.68 -3.94 -4.38
C ALA A 5 15.24 -3.94 -3.83
N GLN A 6 14.67 -5.13 -3.58
CA GLN A 6 13.30 -5.27 -3.07
C GLN A 6 13.18 -4.81 -1.61
N ALA A 7 14.22 -5.03 -0.80
CA ALA A 7 14.23 -4.56 0.59
C ALA A 7 14.32 -3.03 0.66
N GLN A 8 15.08 -2.42 -0.25
CA GLN A 8 15.21 -0.98 -0.33
C GLN A 8 13.92 -0.32 -0.84
N SER A 9 13.27 -0.91 -1.84
CA SER A 9 11.94 -0.46 -2.29
C SER A 9 10.85 -0.66 -1.25
N ALA A 10 10.89 -1.75 -0.47
CA ALA A 10 9.98 -1.95 0.65
C ALA A 10 10.17 -0.89 1.76
N ALA A 11 11.41 -0.53 2.11
CA ALA A 11 11.66 0.53 3.08
C ALA A 11 11.14 1.89 2.58
N GLU A 12 11.27 2.16 1.28
CA GLU A 12 10.76 3.37 0.64
C GLU A 12 9.22 3.37 0.57
N GLY A 13 8.62 2.21 0.24
CA GLY A 13 7.19 1.96 0.29
C GLY A 13 6.58 2.17 1.67
N GLN A 14 7.26 1.73 2.73
CA GLN A 14 6.85 1.97 4.10
C GLN A 14 6.77 3.47 4.41
N LYS A 15 7.81 4.24 4.03
CA LYS A 15 7.81 5.69 4.20
C LYS A 15 6.65 6.34 3.46
N LEU A 16 6.41 5.96 2.20
CA LEU A 16 5.31 6.47 1.39
C LEU A 16 3.94 6.13 1.98
N ALA A 17 3.78 4.92 2.52
CA ALA A 17 2.54 4.47 3.16
C ALA A 17 2.25 5.24 4.46
N PHE A 18 3.30 5.65 5.19
CA PHE A 18 3.16 6.41 6.45
C PHE A 18 3.20 7.93 6.23
N ASP A 19 3.60 8.39 5.04
CA ASP A 19 3.63 9.80 4.69
C ASP A 19 2.21 10.36 4.55
N ARG A 20 1.87 11.30 5.42
CA ARG A 20 0.55 11.96 5.48
C ARG A 20 0.23 12.79 4.24
N GLY A 21 1.25 13.26 3.52
CA GLY A 21 1.12 14.02 2.27
C GLY A 21 1.07 13.14 1.03
N LYS A 22 1.34 11.83 1.14
CA LYS A 22 1.29 10.87 0.04
C LYS A 22 0.31 9.73 0.30
N GLY A 23 0.79 8.60 0.81
CA GLY A 23 -0.01 7.39 0.96
C GLY A 23 -1.01 7.46 2.12
N ASN A 24 -0.63 8.06 3.24
CA ASN A 24 -1.41 8.20 4.47
C ASN A 24 -2.20 6.94 4.85
N CYS A 25 -1.66 5.75 4.54
CA CYS A 25 -2.38 4.48 4.62
C CYS A 25 -2.71 4.13 6.08
N LEU A 26 -1.81 4.52 6.99
CA LEU A 26 -1.94 4.31 8.43
C LEU A 26 -3.16 5.03 9.03
N THR A 27 -3.64 6.11 8.42
CA THR A 27 -4.83 6.83 8.92
C THR A 27 -6.10 6.00 8.86
N CYS A 28 -6.14 5.02 7.95
CA CYS A 28 -7.29 4.15 7.73
C CYS A 28 -7.00 2.70 8.09
N HIS A 29 -5.79 2.22 7.88
CA HIS A 29 -5.43 0.81 7.99
C HIS A 29 -4.49 0.52 9.15
N VAL A 30 -4.63 -0.68 9.71
CA VAL A 30 -3.64 -1.26 10.61
C VAL A 30 -2.47 -1.81 9.82
N ILE A 31 -1.28 -1.26 10.07
CA ILE A 31 -0.02 -1.65 9.42
C ILE A 31 1.01 -1.93 10.51
N LYS A 32 1.68 -3.08 10.42
CA LYS A 32 2.73 -3.44 11.38
C LYS A 32 3.87 -2.42 11.34
N GLY A 33 4.18 -1.82 12.49
CA GLY A 33 5.23 -0.81 12.62
C GLY A 33 4.79 0.64 12.41
N GLY A 34 3.48 0.90 12.25
CA GLY A 34 2.92 2.24 12.35
C GLY A 34 2.33 2.51 13.74
N ASP A 35 2.55 3.72 14.26
CA ASP A 35 1.95 4.19 15.51
C ASP A 35 0.59 4.83 15.24
N LEU A 36 -0.44 4.45 16.01
CA LEU A 36 -1.83 4.93 15.88
C LEU A 36 -2.52 4.56 14.54
N PRO A 37 -2.68 3.27 14.23
CA PRO A 37 -3.41 2.85 13.05
C PRO A 37 -4.90 3.22 13.11
N GLY A 38 -5.47 3.53 11.94
CA GLY A 38 -6.91 3.69 11.77
C GLY A 38 -7.64 2.34 11.75
N THR A 39 -8.95 2.40 12.02
CA THR A 39 -9.85 1.24 12.00
C THR A 39 -10.90 1.31 10.89
N ILE A 40 -10.66 2.16 9.89
CA ILE A 40 -11.59 2.37 8.76
C ILE A 40 -11.43 1.25 7.72
N GLY A 41 -10.18 0.89 7.43
CA GLY A 41 -9.81 -0.18 6.53
C GLY A 41 -9.35 -1.44 7.29
N PRO A 42 -9.33 -2.59 6.61
CA PRO A 42 -8.83 -3.84 7.19
C PRO A 42 -7.33 -3.78 7.50
N GLU A 43 -6.89 -4.64 8.41
CA GLU A 43 -5.47 -4.83 8.71
C GLU A 43 -4.72 -5.36 7.47
N LEU A 44 -3.57 -4.73 7.18
CA LEU A 44 -2.72 -5.06 6.04
C LEU A 44 -1.63 -6.08 6.43
N THR A 45 -1.99 -7.14 7.16
CA THR A 45 -1.08 -8.25 7.47
C THR A 45 -1.38 -9.47 6.59
N GLY A 46 -0.33 -10.19 6.18
CA GLY A 46 -0.48 -11.43 5.42
C GLY A 46 -1.11 -11.25 4.04
N LEU A 47 -1.03 -10.06 3.45
CA LEU A 47 -1.60 -9.75 2.14
C LEU A 47 -1.01 -10.64 1.03
N LYS A 48 0.26 -11.00 1.15
CA LYS A 48 0.96 -11.89 0.21
C LYS A 48 0.30 -13.27 0.07
N ALA A 49 -0.42 -13.74 1.09
CA ALA A 49 -1.15 -15.00 1.04
C ALA A 49 -2.54 -14.86 0.40
N LYS A 50 -3.10 -13.64 0.35
CA LYS A 50 -4.46 -13.36 -0.13
C LYS A 50 -4.50 -12.77 -1.55
N TYR A 51 -3.48 -12.01 -1.92
CA TYR A 51 -3.43 -11.27 -3.18
C TYR A 51 -2.07 -11.44 -3.85
N SER A 52 -2.08 -11.58 -5.17
CA SER A 52 -0.89 -11.49 -5.99
C SER A 52 -0.37 -10.05 -6.04
N ARG A 53 0.88 -9.88 -6.51
CA ARG A 53 1.49 -8.55 -6.68
C ARG A 53 0.63 -7.64 -7.55
N ASP A 54 0.18 -8.15 -8.68
CA ASP A 54 -0.54 -7.37 -9.68
C ASP A 54 -1.92 -6.94 -9.17
N GLU A 55 -2.56 -7.79 -8.36
CA GLU A 55 -3.80 -7.42 -7.66
C GLU A 55 -3.56 -6.29 -6.67
N LEU A 56 -2.51 -6.36 -5.84
CA LEU A 56 -2.17 -5.28 -4.91
C LEU A 56 -1.86 -3.96 -5.64
N VAL A 57 -1.13 -4.02 -6.75
CA VAL A 57 -0.89 -2.84 -7.60
C VAL A 57 -2.21 -2.28 -8.12
N GLY A 58 -3.12 -3.13 -8.59
CA GLY A 58 -4.45 -2.73 -9.05
C GLY A 58 -5.29 -2.06 -7.96
N ILE A 59 -5.31 -2.64 -6.75
CA ILE A 59 -6.00 -2.12 -5.56
C ILE A 59 -5.48 -0.73 -5.18
N VAL A 60 -4.15 -0.58 -5.07
CA VAL A 60 -3.53 0.71 -4.71
C VAL A 60 -3.72 1.74 -5.83
N THR A 61 -3.70 1.31 -7.10
CA THR A 61 -3.90 2.19 -8.25
C THR A 61 -5.33 2.74 -8.27
N ASP A 62 -6.33 1.85 -8.16
CA ASP A 62 -7.74 2.19 -8.27
C ASP A 62 -8.65 1.10 -7.65
N GLU A 63 -8.84 1.15 -6.32
CA GLU A 63 -9.75 0.24 -5.62
C GLU A 63 -11.22 0.42 -6.02
N THR A 64 -11.60 1.59 -6.58
CA THR A 64 -12.99 1.86 -6.97
C THR A 64 -13.48 0.93 -8.08
N LYS A 65 -12.56 0.38 -8.88
CA LYS A 65 -12.86 -0.62 -9.91
C LYS A 65 -13.33 -1.95 -9.34
N ARG A 66 -12.85 -2.32 -8.16
CA ARG A 66 -13.21 -3.56 -7.47
C ARG A 66 -14.35 -3.34 -6.49
N ASN A 67 -14.28 -2.24 -5.73
CA ASN A 67 -15.28 -1.84 -4.78
C ASN A 67 -15.65 -0.35 -4.99
N PRO A 68 -16.72 -0.05 -5.74
CA PRO A 68 -17.16 1.32 -5.98
C PRO A 68 -17.57 2.09 -4.72
N GLN A 69 -17.87 1.38 -3.62
CA GLN A 69 -18.23 1.96 -2.32
C GLN A 69 -17.01 2.14 -1.41
N THR A 70 -15.81 1.86 -1.90
CA THR A 70 -14.58 2.05 -1.12
C THR A 70 -14.38 3.53 -0.79
N VAL A 71 -13.92 3.78 0.45
CA VAL A 71 -13.42 5.09 0.86
C VAL A 71 -11.92 5.25 0.55
N MET A 72 -11.26 4.18 0.09
CA MET A 72 -9.86 4.22 -0.28
C MET A 72 -9.68 5.10 -1.53
N PRO A 73 -8.90 6.18 -1.45
CA PRO A 73 -8.69 7.05 -2.61
C PRO A 73 -7.89 6.31 -3.68
N PRO A 74 -8.21 6.50 -4.97
CA PRO A 74 -7.47 5.84 -6.05
C PRO A 74 -6.14 6.57 -6.27
N PHE A 75 -5.06 6.08 -5.65
CA PHE A 75 -3.76 6.75 -5.61
C PHE A 75 -3.15 6.96 -6.98
N GLY A 76 -3.25 5.95 -7.86
CA GLY A 76 -2.74 6.05 -9.22
C GLY A 76 -3.61 6.93 -10.10
N ARG A 77 -4.94 6.79 -10.02
CA ARG A 77 -5.89 7.61 -10.80
C ARG A 77 -5.76 9.10 -10.48
N ASN A 78 -5.62 9.44 -9.20
CA ASN A 78 -5.45 10.81 -8.73
C ASN A 78 -4.01 11.31 -8.81
N ARG A 79 -3.07 10.49 -9.32
CA ARG A 79 -1.63 10.79 -9.42
C ARG A 79 -1.02 11.21 -8.07
N ILE A 80 -1.55 10.67 -6.97
CA ILE A 80 -1.01 10.88 -5.62
C ILE A 80 0.31 10.11 -5.48
N LEU A 81 0.35 8.90 -6.05
CA LEU A 81 1.55 8.07 -6.15
C LEU A 81 1.81 7.75 -7.62
N SER A 82 3.08 7.79 -8.01
CA SER A 82 3.55 7.28 -9.29
C SER A 82 3.58 5.75 -9.31
N GLU A 83 3.64 5.13 -10.49
CA GLU A 83 3.73 3.67 -10.61
C GLU A 83 4.91 3.08 -9.84
N LYS A 84 6.06 3.79 -9.79
CA LYS A 84 7.22 3.36 -9.00
C LYS A 84 6.93 3.37 -7.51
N GLU A 85 6.28 4.42 -7.02
CA GLU A 85 5.88 4.54 -5.62
C GLU A 85 4.82 3.50 -5.24
N ILE A 86 3.85 3.24 -6.12
CA ILE A 86 2.86 2.17 -5.92
C ILE A 86 3.56 0.82 -5.83
N ASN A 87 4.48 0.53 -6.74
CA ASN A 87 5.27 -0.71 -6.70
C ASN A 87 6.08 -0.84 -5.41
N ALA A 88 6.69 0.25 -4.92
CA ALA A 88 7.42 0.27 -3.66
C ALA A 88 6.50 0.02 -2.46
N VAL A 89 5.32 0.65 -2.41
CA VAL A 89 4.30 0.40 -1.38
C VAL A 89 3.85 -1.06 -1.43
N VAL A 90 3.61 -1.62 -2.61
CA VAL A 90 3.24 -3.04 -2.75
C VAL A 90 4.38 -3.95 -2.31
N ASP A 91 5.63 -3.64 -2.62
CA ASP A 91 6.81 -4.37 -2.11
C ASP A 91 6.77 -4.44 -0.59
N PHE A 92 6.55 -3.30 0.07
CA PHE A 92 6.39 -3.23 1.50
C PHE A 92 5.22 -4.08 2.01
N LEU A 93 4.04 -3.95 1.41
CA LEU A 93 2.85 -4.74 1.77
C LEU A 93 3.07 -6.25 1.63
N GLN A 94 3.93 -6.68 0.70
CA GLN A 94 4.32 -8.09 0.54
C GLN A 94 5.30 -8.59 1.60
N THR A 95 5.91 -7.69 2.39
CA THR A 95 6.77 -8.04 3.53
C THR A 95 6.01 -8.18 4.86
N LEU A 96 4.72 -7.79 4.88
CA LEU A 96 3.83 -7.78 6.07
C LEU A 96 3.03 -9.07 6.30
#